data_AF-A0A2E6X234-F1
#
_entry.id   AF-A0A2E6X234-F1
#
_cell.length_a   1.000
_cell.length_b   1.000
_cell.length_c   1.000
_cell.angle_alpha   90.00
_cell.angle_beta   90.00
_cell.angle_gamma   90.00
#
_symmetry.space_group_name_H-M   'P 1'
#
loop_
_entity.id
_entity.type
_entity.pdbx_description
1 polymer ?
#
loop_
_entity_poly.entity_id
_entity_poly.type
_entity_poly.pdbx_seq_one_letter_code
_entity_poly.pdbx_strand_id
1 'polypeptide(L)'
;MSEFLLGVVQTAIGSGIGFGLGILAFHYQQKRQADLQSKADWRRALGALNRLSTAAGANIEALANSKLQLIDAMRPEVEQMKTASNDIFDIRPEDRAKKLPDLMALSESLLHFYMSLPQTSIMPPPNSIEYSSLSTDMPALSLFVHRATGMMQELNERIVSRNSLIAEHARELGAGAGMTGERLLYYSSMLAGEGEAISVHVDDAIDLWRLVADQVTEYMKHKAKGEPYIEYQLVPKAIEALPKEELFPAMRAQLVTFADCDKA
;
A
#
# COMPACT_ATOMS: atom_id res chain seq x y z
N MET A 1 -16.11 -15.32 80.00
CA MET A 1 -16.86 -15.15 78.74
C MET A 1 -16.56 -13.83 78.03
N SER A 2 -16.26 -12.71 78.71
CA SER A 2 -16.00 -11.42 78.04
C SER A 2 -14.67 -11.35 77.27
N GLU A 3 -13.60 -11.98 77.77
CA GLU A 3 -12.28 -11.94 77.10
C GLU A 3 -12.26 -12.68 75.75
N PHE A 4 -12.98 -13.80 75.63
CA PHE A 4 -13.09 -14.54 74.37
C PHE A 4 -13.82 -13.75 73.28
N LEU A 5 -14.94 -13.09 73.65
CA LEU A 5 -15.68 -12.23 72.73
C LEU A 5 -14.86 -11.01 72.29
N LEU A 6 -14.05 -10.44 73.20
CA LEU A 6 -13.17 -9.32 72.89
C LEU A 6 -12.09 -9.72 71.86
N GLY A 7 -11.48 -10.90 72.03
CA GLY A 7 -10.49 -11.44 71.10
C GLY A 7 -11.05 -11.79 69.72
N VAL A 8 -12.28 -12.31 69.65
CA VAL A 8 -12.99 -12.57 68.39
C VAL A 8 -13.29 -11.26 67.66
N VAL A 9 -13.73 -10.22 68.37
CA VAL A 9 -14.01 -8.89 67.78
C VAL A 9 -12.72 -8.22 67.28
N GLN A 10 -11.62 -8.27 68.05
CA GLN A 10 -10.32 -7.75 67.59
C GLN A 10 -9.81 -8.49 66.34
N THR A 11 -9.96 -9.81 66.30
CA THR A 11 -9.56 -10.61 65.13
C THR A 11 -10.44 -10.28 63.92
N ALA A 12 -11.76 -10.15 64.10
CA ALA A 12 -12.68 -9.77 63.04
C ALA A 12 -12.42 -8.36 62.48
N ILE A 13 -12.11 -7.39 63.36
CA ILE A 13 -11.72 -6.03 62.96
C ILE A 13 -10.37 -6.06 62.21
N GLY A 14 -9.38 -6.77 62.72
CA GLY A 14 -8.07 -6.92 62.08
C GLY A 14 -8.16 -7.59 60.70
N SER A 15 -8.96 -8.64 60.57
CA SER A 15 -9.22 -9.32 59.29
C SER A 15 -10.02 -8.45 58.33
N GLY A 16 -11.03 -7.72 58.82
CA GLY A 16 -11.84 -6.82 57.99
C GLY A 16 -11.03 -5.63 57.45
N ILE A 17 -10.20 -5.00 58.29
CA ILE A 17 -9.29 -3.93 57.88
C ILE A 17 -8.22 -4.47 56.93
N GLY A 18 -7.62 -5.63 57.24
CA GLY A 18 -6.62 -6.26 56.38
C GLY A 18 -7.16 -6.63 54.99
N PHE A 19 -8.38 -7.17 54.93
CA PHE A 19 -9.06 -7.51 53.68
C PHE A 19 -9.46 -6.25 52.89
N GLY A 20 -10.01 -5.22 53.55
CA GLY A 20 -10.36 -3.96 52.92
C GLY A 20 -9.14 -3.22 52.34
N LEU A 21 -8.04 -3.14 53.09
CA LEU A 21 -6.78 -2.60 52.60
C LEU A 21 -6.18 -3.45 51.47
N GLY A 22 -6.33 -4.77 51.53
CA GLY A 22 -5.94 -5.69 50.46
C GLY A 22 -6.69 -5.43 49.15
N ILE A 23 -8.01 -5.22 49.21
CA ILE A 23 -8.83 -4.86 48.04
C ILE A 23 -8.43 -3.51 47.46
N LEU A 24 -8.19 -2.51 48.31
CA LEU A 24 -7.74 -1.19 47.88
C LEU A 24 -6.36 -1.24 47.21
N ALA A 25 -5.43 -1.99 47.80
CA ALA A 25 -4.10 -2.20 47.24
C ALA A 25 -4.18 -2.95 45.89
N PHE A 26 -5.04 -3.95 45.77
CA PHE A 26 -5.29 -4.68 44.53
C PHE A 26 -5.86 -3.75 43.43
N HIS A 27 -6.89 -2.96 43.75
CA HIS A 27 -7.46 -1.99 42.80
C HIS A 27 -6.42 -0.95 42.36
N TYR A 28 -5.61 -0.46 43.30
CA TYR A 28 -4.53 0.47 42.99
C TYR A 28 -3.46 -0.17 42.08
N GLN A 29 -3.06 -1.41 42.37
CA GLN A 29 -2.10 -2.15 41.56
C GLN A 29 -2.65 -2.44 40.16
N GLN A 30 -3.92 -2.82 40.05
CA GLN A 30 -4.59 -3.08 38.78
C GLN A 30 -4.69 -1.81 37.94
N LYS A 31 -5.09 -0.67 38.54
CA LYS A 31 -5.13 0.64 37.87
C LYS A 31 -3.74 1.04 37.39
N ARG A 32 -2.72 0.90 38.23
CA ARG A 32 -1.33 1.20 37.85
C ARG A 32 -0.82 0.31 36.71
N GLN A 33 -1.15 -0.98 36.71
CA GLN A 33 -0.80 -1.88 35.61
C GLN A 33 -1.51 -1.50 34.31
N ALA A 34 -2.79 -1.16 34.37
CA ALA A 34 -3.56 -0.69 33.21
C ALA A 34 -2.96 0.61 32.63
N ASP A 35 -2.60 1.57 33.48
CA ASP A 35 -1.97 2.83 33.06
C ASP A 35 -0.59 2.59 32.40
N LEU A 36 0.21 1.66 32.94
CA LEU A 36 1.51 1.29 32.38
C LEU A 36 1.34 0.59 31.03
N GLN A 37 0.36 -0.30 30.91
CA GLN A 37 0.07 -1.02 29.67
C GLN A 37 -0.42 -0.05 28.58
N SER A 38 -1.35 0.84 28.90
CA SER A 38 -1.83 1.89 27.99
C SER A 38 -0.68 2.76 27.46
N LYS A 39 0.24 3.19 28.32
CA LYS A 39 1.43 3.95 27.91
C LYS A 39 2.38 3.14 27.01
N ALA A 40 2.55 1.85 27.29
CA ALA A 40 3.38 0.98 26.47
C ALA A 40 2.76 0.75 25.09
N ASP A 41 1.45 0.52 25.04
CA ASP A 41 0.69 0.34 23.79
C ASP A 41 0.68 1.62 22.95
N TRP A 42 0.53 2.78 23.59
CA TRP A 42 0.68 4.08 22.92
C TRP A 42 2.06 4.25 22.27
N ARG A 43 3.14 3.98 23.01
CA ARG A 43 4.52 4.09 22.47
C ARG A 43 4.76 3.11 21.31
N ARG A 44 4.21 1.89 21.40
CA ARG A 44 4.29 0.91 20.31
C ARG A 44 3.56 1.43 19.08
N ALA A 45 2.35 1.95 19.25
CA ALA A 45 1.55 2.51 18.16
C ALA A 45 2.24 3.71 17.52
N LEU A 46 2.79 4.64 18.30
CA LEU A 46 3.57 5.77 17.79
C LEU A 46 4.80 5.32 16.99
N GLY A 47 5.54 4.33 17.50
CA GLY A 47 6.65 3.72 16.78
C GLY A 47 6.23 3.08 15.46
N ALA A 48 5.06 2.45 15.42
CA ALA A 48 4.48 1.90 14.21
C ALA A 48 4.05 3.00 13.23
N LEU A 49 3.39 4.07 13.67
CA LEU A 49 3.03 5.20 12.82
C LEU A 49 4.25 5.86 12.18
N ASN A 50 5.35 6.02 12.92
CA ASN A 50 6.61 6.54 12.38
C ASN A 50 7.18 5.63 11.28
N ARG A 51 7.21 4.31 11.51
CA ARG A 51 7.62 3.35 10.47
C ARG A 51 6.67 3.37 9.27
N LEU A 52 5.38 3.59 9.50
CA LEU A 52 4.39 3.64 8.45
C LEU A 52 4.54 4.90 7.58
N SER A 53 4.81 6.05 8.19
CA SER A 53 5.15 7.30 7.49
C SER A 53 6.40 7.12 6.62
N THR A 54 7.47 6.53 7.17
CA THR A 54 8.69 6.23 6.41
C THR A 54 8.42 5.24 5.26
N ALA A 55 7.65 4.18 5.51
CA ALA A 55 7.32 3.20 4.49
C ALA A 55 6.48 3.82 3.36
N ALA A 56 5.47 4.62 3.70
CA ALA A 56 4.65 5.32 2.72
C ALA A 56 5.50 6.25 1.84
N GLY A 57 6.35 7.07 2.46
CA GLY A 57 7.28 7.94 1.76
C GLY A 57 8.23 7.19 0.82
N ALA A 58 8.95 6.20 1.35
CA ALA A 58 9.90 5.41 0.58
C ALA A 58 9.24 4.66 -0.58
N ASN A 59 8.03 4.15 -0.38
CA ASN A 59 7.28 3.45 -1.42
C ASN A 59 6.77 4.41 -2.50
N ILE A 60 6.28 5.60 -2.14
CA ILE A 60 5.93 6.64 -3.12
C ILE A 60 7.15 7.02 -3.96
N GLU A 61 8.31 7.22 -3.34
CA GLU A 61 9.54 7.55 -4.08
C GLU A 61 10.00 6.41 -4.99
N ALA A 62 9.93 5.16 -4.54
CA ALA A 62 10.26 4.00 -5.35
C ALA A 62 9.35 3.91 -6.60
N LEU A 63 8.03 4.07 -6.41
CA LEU A 63 7.05 4.05 -7.49
C LEU A 63 7.24 5.24 -8.44
N ALA A 64 7.45 6.44 -7.91
CA ALA A 64 7.71 7.64 -8.69
C ALA A 64 8.96 7.50 -9.57
N ASN A 65 10.03 6.91 -9.02
CA ASN A 65 11.25 6.65 -9.77
C ASN A 65 11.01 5.65 -10.90
N SER A 66 10.34 4.52 -10.63
CA SER A 66 9.97 3.55 -11.67
C SER A 66 9.11 4.20 -12.75
N LYS A 67 8.17 5.05 -12.34
CA LYS A 67 7.24 5.75 -13.23
C LYS A 67 7.96 6.69 -14.19
N LEU A 68 8.70 7.65 -13.65
CA LEU A 68 9.38 8.69 -14.44
C LEU A 68 10.50 8.13 -15.32
N GLN A 69 11.20 7.08 -14.87
CA GLN A 69 12.34 6.56 -15.61
C GLN A 69 11.93 5.66 -16.77
N LEU A 70 10.86 4.87 -16.61
CA LEU A 70 10.57 3.77 -17.54
C LEU A 70 9.09 3.68 -17.94
N ILE A 71 8.16 3.75 -16.99
CA ILE A 71 6.74 3.48 -17.27
C ILE A 71 6.12 4.59 -18.11
N ASP A 72 6.44 5.86 -17.86
CA ASP A 72 5.89 6.98 -18.63
C ASP A 72 6.34 6.95 -20.10
N ALA A 73 7.55 6.46 -20.38
CA ALA A 73 8.05 6.26 -21.75
C ALA A 73 7.41 5.02 -22.42
N MET A 74 7.15 3.96 -21.65
CA MET A 74 6.51 2.73 -22.13
C MET A 74 5.02 2.93 -22.46
N ARG A 75 4.30 3.69 -21.64
CA ARG A 75 2.84 3.91 -21.73
C ARG A 75 2.35 4.31 -23.14
N PRO A 76 2.91 5.32 -23.84
CA PRO A 76 2.44 5.69 -25.17
C PRO A 76 2.69 4.60 -26.23
N GLU A 77 3.72 3.77 -26.06
CA GLU A 77 4.00 2.66 -26.98
C GLU A 77 3.04 1.49 -26.74
N VAL A 78 2.69 1.23 -25.48
CA VAL A 78 1.65 0.26 -25.09
C VAL A 78 0.31 0.61 -25.73
N GLU A 79 -0.11 1.87 -25.66
CA GLU A 79 -1.38 2.31 -26.26
C GLU A 79 -1.40 2.17 -27.79
N GLN A 80 -0.27 2.46 -28.45
CA GLN A 80 -0.14 2.26 -29.90
C GLN A 80 -0.27 0.79 -30.27
N MET A 81 0.44 -0.10 -29.57
CA MET A 81 0.38 -1.53 -29.85
C MET A 81 -1.00 -2.12 -29.53
N LYS A 82 -1.63 -1.68 -28.43
CA LYS A 82 -2.99 -2.08 -28.05
C LYS A 82 -3.99 -1.71 -29.13
N THR A 83 -3.95 -0.46 -29.60
CA THR A 83 -4.84 0.03 -30.66
C THR A 83 -4.63 -0.77 -31.95
N ALA A 84 -3.39 -0.93 -32.39
CA ALA A 84 -3.07 -1.68 -33.60
C ALA A 84 -3.49 -3.16 -33.50
N SER A 85 -3.33 -3.78 -32.33
CA SER A 85 -3.75 -5.16 -32.10
C SER A 85 -5.28 -5.30 -32.13
N ASN A 86 -6.00 -4.39 -31.47
CA ASN A 86 -7.46 -4.37 -31.45
C ASN A 86 -8.05 -4.15 -32.86
N ASP A 87 -7.47 -3.20 -33.62
CA ASP A 87 -7.87 -2.95 -35.00
C ASP A 87 -7.79 -4.22 -35.85
N ILE A 88 -6.82 -5.11 -35.60
CA ILE A 88 -6.69 -6.39 -36.30
C ILE A 88 -7.71 -7.42 -35.81
N PHE A 89 -8.04 -7.43 -34.51
CA PHE A 89 -9.07 -8.33 -33.97
C PHE A 89 -10.47 -7.99 -34.49
N ASP A 90 -10.77 -6.71 -34.71
CA ASP A 90 -12.08 -6.21 -35.15
C ASP A 90 -12.37 -6.46 -36.63
N ILE A 91 -11.35 -6.79 -37.44
CA ILE A 91 -11.52 -7.18 -38.85
C ILE A 91 -11.84 -8.66 -38.98
N ARG A 92 -12.46 -9.01 -40.12
CA ARG A 92 -12.74 -10.40 -40.48
C ARG A 92 -11.45 -11.23 -40.48
N PRO A 93 -11.47 -12.49 -39.99
CA PRO A 93 -10.28 -13.34 -39.92
C PRO A 93 -9.51 -13.45 -41.24
N GLU A 94 -10.23 -13.49 -42.37
CA GLU A 94 -9.71 -13.54 -43.74
C GLU A 94 -8.91 -12.30 -44.16
N ASP A 95 -9.14 -11.15 -43.53
CA ASP A 95 -8.47 -9.88 -43.84
C ASP A 95 -7.31 -9.56 -42.88
N ARG A 96 -7.20 -10.27 -41.75
CA ARG A 96 -6.15 -10.02 -40.73
C ARG A 96 -4.74 -10.13 -41.29
N ALA A 97 -4.52 -11.08 -42.19
CA ALA A 97 -3.22 -11.31 -42.81
C ALA A 97 -2.68 -10.06 -43.54
N LYS A 98 -3.56 -9.19 -44.04
CA LYS A 98 -3.18 -7.96 -44.76
C LYS A 98 -2.64 -6.87 -43.84
N LYS A 99 -2.95 -6.94 -42.53
CA LYS A 99 -2.55 -5.94 -41.52
C LYS A 99 -1.36 -6.38 -40.66
N LEU A 100 -0.99 -7.66 -40.72
CA LEU A 100 0.18 -8.18 -40.01
C LEU A 100 1.50 -7.47 -40.37
N PRO A 101 1.77 -7.08 -41.64
CA PRO A 101 2.99 -6.33 -41.95
C PRO A 101 3.06 -4.97 -41.24
N ASP A 102 1.92 -4.27 -41.15
CA ASP A 102 1.82 -2.99 -40.44
C ASP A 102 2.10 -3.18 -38.94
N LEU A 103 1.56 -4.24 -38.33
CA LEU A 103 1.82 -4.59 -36.93
C LEU A 103 3.28 -4.94 -36.68
N MET A 104 3.92 -5.68 -37.59
CA MET A 104 5.35 -6.01 -37.50
C MET A 104 6.22 -4.74 -37.57
N ALA A 105 5.94 -3.87 -38.55
CA ALA A 105 6.68 -2.61 -38.69
C ALA A 105 6.51 -1.71 -37.45
N LEU A 106 5.30 -1.67 -36.88
CA LEU A 106 5.07 -0.97 -35.61
C LEU A 106 5.88 -1.61 -34.49
N SER A 107 5.80 -2.94 -34.31
CA SER A 107 6.55 -3.68 -33.30
C SER A 107 8.06 -3.36 -33.32
N GLU A 108 8.68 -3.36 -34.50
CA GLU A 108 10.10 -3.05 -34.66
C GLU A 108 10.46 -1.61 -34.29
N SER A 109 9.49 -0.69 -34.27
CA SER A 109 9.70 0.72 -33.95
C SER A 109 9.55 1.08 -32.46
N LEU A 110 8.97 0.19 -31.65
CA LEU A 110 8.60 0.46 -30.25
C LEU A 110 9.67 -0.05 -29.26
N LEU A 111 10.64 0.81 -28.95
CA LEU A 111 11.78 0.48 -28.09
C LEU A 111 11.37 0.13 -26.65
N HIS A 112 10.59 1.01 -26.00
CA HIS A 112 10.23 0.87 -24.60
C HIS A 112 9.20 -0.26 -24.37
N PHE A 113 8.42 -0.59 -25.41
CA PHE A 113 7.47 -1.68 -25.43
C PHE A 113 8.12 -3.06 -25.26
N TYR A 114 9.37 -3.23 -25.70
CA TYR A 114 10.14 -4.47 -25.52
C TYR A 114 11.26 -4.36 -24.47
N MET A 115 11.35 -3.23 -23.76
CA MET A 115 12.31 -3.06 -22.68
C MET A 115 11.81 -3.74 -21.40
N SER A 116 12.63 -4.63 -20.83
CA SER A 116 12.35 -5.23 -19.53
C SER A 116 12.36 -4.19 -18.41
N LEU A 117 11.45 -4.32 -17.46
CA LEU A 117 11.36 -3.43 -16.31
C LEU A 117 11.95 -4.09 -15.05
N PRO A 118 12.72 -3.37 -14.22
CA PRO A 118 13.09 -3.86 -12.91
C PRO A 118 11.86 -3.89 -12.00
N GLN A 119 11.82 -4.83 -11.06
CA GLN A 119 10.81 -4.82 -9.99
C GLN A 119 11.02 -3.60 -9.10
N THR A 120 9.91 -3.00 -8.66
CA THR A 120 9.93 -1.87 -7.73
C THR A 120 10.18 -2.37 -6.32
N SER A 121 11.12 -1.73 -5.61
CA SER A 121 11.40 -2.06 -4.21
C SER A 121 10.21 -1.74 -3.32
N ILE A 122 9.87 -2.66 -2.41
CA ILE A 122 8.79 -2.48 -1.43
C ILE A 122 9.42 -2.37 -0.05
N MET A 123 9.32 -1.19 0.57
CA MET A 123 9.59 -1.01 1.99
C MET A 123 8.42 -1.59 2.78
N PRO A 124 8.63 -2.65 3.59
CA PRO A 124 7.54 -3.30 4.29
C PRO A 124 6.95 -2.38 5.36
N PRO A 125 5.62 -2.22 5.44
CA PRO A 125 4.99 -1.53 6.55
C PRO A 125 5.12 -2.35 7.86
N PRO A 126 4.95 -1.71 9.03
CA PRO A 126 4.83 -2.43 10.30
C PRO A 126 3.62 -3.38 10.30
N ASN A 127 3.65 -4.39 11.16
CA ASN A 127 2.54 -5.32 11.31
C ASN A 127 1.31 -4.57 11.86
N SER A 128 0.12 -4.87 11.33
CA SER A 128 -1.14 -4.24 11.75
C SER A 128 -1.43 -4.38 13.25
N ILE A 129 -0.96 -5.45 13.88
CA ILE A 129 -1.06 -5.64 15.34
C ILE A 129 -0.41 -4.49 16.11
N GLU A 130 0.68 -3.92 15.59
CA GLU A 130 1.47 -2.89 16.27
C GLU A 130 0.76 -1.54 16.39
N TYR A 131 -0.20 -1.25 15.51
CA TYR A 131 -1.03 -0.03 15.53
C TYR A 131 -2.52 -0.33 15.66
N SER A 132 -2.88 -1.58 15.99
CA SER A 132 -4.28 -2.02 16.12
C SER A 132 -5.05 -1.28 17.20
N SER A 133 -4.37 -0.77 18.24
CA SER A 133 -4.97 0.08 19.27
C SER A 133 -5.54 1.40 18.72
N LEU A 134 -5.09 1.83 17.53
CA LEU A 134 -5.55 3.05 16.87
C LEU A 134 -6.67 2.80 15.86
N SER A 135 -7.16 1.56 15.75
CA SER A 135 -8.24 1.21 14.81
C SER A 135 -9.56 1.91 15.12
N THR A 136 -9.80 2.32 16.37
CA THR A 136 -10.95 3.15 16.74
C THR A 136 -10.86 4.55 16.17
N ASP A 137 -9.64 5.10 16.11
CA ASP A 137 -9.40 6.46 15.67
C ASP A 137 -9.23 6.55 14.14
N MET A 138 -8.62 5.53 13.55
CA MET A 138 -8.31 5.45 12.11
C MET A 138 -8.73 4.09 11.54
N PRO A 139 -10.04 3.80 11.45
CA PRO A 139 -10.54 2.47 11.08
C PRO A 139 -10.14 2.03 9.66
N ALA A 140 -9.96 2.99 8.74
CA ALA A 140 -9.60 2.70 7.36
C ALA A 140 -8.08 2.51 7.14
N LEU A 141 -7.23 2.82 8.13
CA LEU A 141 -5.77 2.83 7.95
C LEU A 141 -5.23 1.45 7.53
N SER A 142 -5.65 0.38 8.23
CA SER A 142 -5.20 -0.98 7.91
C SER A 142 -5.63 -1.42 6.50
N LEU A 143 -6.81 -0.98 6.05
CA LEU A 143 -7.30 -1.24 4.70
C LEU A 143 -6.43 -0.53 3.66
N PHE A 144 -6.10 0.75 3.88
CA PHE A 144 -5.24 1.51 2.96
C PHE A 144 -3.86 0.89 2.86
N VAL A 145 -3.24 0.53 3.99
CA VAL A 145 -1.92 -0.13 4.01
C VAL A 145 -1.95 -1.47 3.28
N HIS A 146 -2.99 -2.26 3.51
CA HIS A 146 -3.16 -3.55 2.84
C HIS A 146 -3.29 -3.39 1.32
N ARG A 147 -4.15 -2.48 0.86
CA ARG A 147 -4.34 -2.21 -0.56
C ARG A 147 -3.09 -1.64 -1.22
N ALA A 148 -2.41 -0.69 -0.57
CA ALA A 148 -1.18 -0.09 -1.09
C ALA A 148 -0.08 -1.15 -1.29
N THR A 149 0.11 -2.03 -0.30
CA THR A 149 1.08 -3.12 -0.37
C THR A 149 0.70 -4.14 -1.45
N GLY A 150 -0.58 -4.55 -1.49
CA GLY A 150 -1.09 -5.48 -2.49
C GLY A 150 -0.91 -4.95 -3.91
N MET A 151 -1.19 -3.67 -4.14
CA MET A 151 -1.03 -3.05 -5.45
C MET A 151 0.43 -3.04 -5.93
N MET A 152 1.39 -2.82 -5.04
CA MET A 152 2.82 -2.93 -5.37
C MET A 152 3.26 -4.37 -5.65
N GLN A 153 2.68 -5.35 -4.95
CA GLN A 153 2.94 -6.77 -5.20
C GLN A 153 2.41 -7.17 -6.58
N GLU A 154 1.15 -6.82 -6.87
CA GLU A 154 0.53 -7.04 -8.18
C GLU A 154 1.33 -6.36 -9.30
N LEU A 155 1.74 -5.10 -9.12
CA LEU A 155 2.64 -4.40 -10.05
C LEU A 155 3.91 -5.23 -10.34
N ASN A 156 4.56 -5.75 -9.31
CA ASN A 156 5.78 -6.55 -9.47
C ASN A 156 5.53 -7.91 -10.15
N GLU A 157 4.37 -8.52 -9.92
CA GLU A 157 3.95 -9.74 -10.63
C GLU A 157 3.71 -9.46 -12.12
N ARG A 158 3.05 -8.35 -12.45
CA ARG A 158 2.85 -7.89 -13.84
C ARG A 158 4.17 -7.61 -14.55
N ILE A 159 5.11 -6.96 -13.87
CA ILE A 159 6.48 -6.74 -14.40
C ILE A 159 7.17 -8.07 -14.74
N VAL A 160 7.08 -9.07 -13.84
CA VAL A 160 7.68 -10.40 -14.09
C VAL A 160 6.99 -11.12 -15.24
N SER A 161 5.65 -11.09 -15.30
CA SER A 161 4.85 -11.64 -16.39
C SER A 161 5.27 -11.03 -17.73
N ARG A 162 5.29 -9.69 -17.82
CA ARG A 162 5.69 -8.95 -19.01
C ARG A 162 7.12 -9.27 -19.45
N ASN A 163 8.08 -9.25 -18.52
CA ASN A 163 9.47 -9.56 -18.84
C ASN A 163 9.63 -11.00 -19.37
N SER A 164 8.85 -11.94 -18.85
CA SER A 164 8.83 -13.33 -19.34
C SER A 164 8.26 -13.41 -20.76
N LEU A 165 7.16 -12.70 -21.03
CA LEU A 165 6.57 -12.61 -22.37
C LEU A 165 7.55 -12.00 -23.39
N ILE A 166 8.31 -10.97 -23.01
CA ILE A 166 9.36 -10.38 -23.87
C ILE A 166 10.44 -11.42 -24.19
N ALA A 167 10.90 -12.17 -23.19
CA ALA A 167 11.92 -13.21 -23.39
C ALA A 167 11.42 -14.36 -24.28
N GLU A 168 10.16 -14.75 -24.14
CA GLU A 168 9.53 -15.75 -25.01
C GLU A 168 9.36 -15.25 -26.45
N HIS A 169 8.86 -14.03 -26.62
CA HIS A 169 8.73 -13.37 -27.92
C HIS A 169 10.08 -13.33 -28.66
N ALA A 170 11.15 -12.92 -27.96
CA ALA A 170 12.50 -12.92 -28.52
C ALA A 170 13.01 -14.32 -28.87
N ARG A 171 12.70 -15.34 -28.05
CA ARG A 171 13.08 -16.73 -28.32
C ARG A 171 12.40 -17.27 -29.58
N GLU A 172 11.13 -16.95 -29.79
CA GLU A 172 10.39 -17.38 -30.99
C GLU A 172 10.88 -16.68 -32.26
N LEU A 173 11.18 -15.38 -32.19
CA LEU A 173 11.82 -14.66 -33.29
C LEU A 173 13.18 -15.26 -33.67
N GLY A 174 13.95 -15.69 -32.67
CA GLY A 174 15.25 -16.35 -32.87
C GLY A 174 15.17 -17.82 -33.31
N ALA A 175 14.00 -18.46 -33.26
CA ALA A 175 13.81 -19.82 -33.74
C ALA A 175 13.74 -19.79 -35.28
N GLY A 176 14.59 -20.56 -35.96
CA GLY A 176 14.83 -20.46 -37.41
C GLY A 176 13.62 -20.64 -38.37
N ALA A 177 12.42 -20.90 -37.84
CA ALA A 177 11.16 -20.88 -38.61
C ALA A 177 10.49 -19.49 -38.64
N GLY A 178 10.93 -18.54 -37.81
CA GLY A 178 10.30 -17.24 -37.61
C GLY A 178 9.00 -17.30 -36.80
N MET A 179 8.56 -16.14 -36.32
CA MET A 179 7.27 -16.01 -35.61
C MET A 179 6.12 -15.95 -36.60
N THR A 180 5.05 -16.71 -36.36
CA THR A 180 3.84 -16.63 -37.18
C THR A 180 3.08 -15.33 -36.89
N GLY A 181 2.28 -14.88 -37.86
CA GLY A 181 1.44 -13.69 -37.69
C GLY A 181 0.47 -13.76 -36.51
N GLU A 182 -0.11 -14.94 -36.27
CA GLU A 182 -1.01 -15.17 -35.13
C GLU A 182 -0.26 -15.10 -33.79
N ARG A 183 0.97 -15.62 -33.73
CA ARG A 183 1.83 -15.50 -32.54
C ARG A 183 2.27 -14.07 -32.30
N LEU A 184 2.59 -13.32 -33.36
CA LEU A 184 2.89 -11.89 -33.25
C LEU A 184 1.71 -11.13 -32.65
N LEU A 185 0.51 -11.31 -33.20
CA LEU A 185 -0.70 -10.66 -32.71
C LEU A 185 -1.00 -11.05 -31.25
N TYR A 186 -0.81 -12.32 -30.89
CA TYR A 186 -0.94 -12.79 -29.51
C TYR A 186 0.02 -12.08 -28.55
N TYR A 187 1.32 -12.05 -28.86
CA TYR A 187 2.32 -11.42 -27.99
C TYR A 187 2.11 -9.92 -27.90
N SER A 188 1.82 -9.24 -29.01
CA SER A 188 1.51 -7.81 -29.04
C SER A 188 0.34 -7.48 -28.11
N SER A 189 -0.74 -8.26 -28.15
CA SER A 189 -1.91 -8.07 -27.29
C SER A 189 -1.62 -8.33 -25.82
N MET A 190 -0.96 -9.45 -25.50
CA MET A 190 -0.62 -9.81 -24.13
C MET A 190 0.35 -8.81 -23.48
N LEU A 191 1.40 -8.40 -24.21
CA LEU A 191 2.37 -7.42 -23.73
C LEU A 191 1.74 -6.04 -23.54
N ALA A 192 0.82 -5.64 -24.41
CA ALA A 192 0.08 -4.40 -24.25
C ALA A 192 -0.84 -4.44 -23.02
N GLY A 193 -1.56 -5.56 -22.79
CA GLY A 193 -2.39 -5.72 -21.59
C GLY A 193 -1.59 -5.67 -20.29
N GLU A 194 -0.43 -6.35 -20.24
CA GLU A 194 0.47 -6.27 -19.08
C GLU A 194 1.06 -4.85 -18.90
N GLY A 195 1.43 -4.17 -19.98
CA GLY A 195 1.94 -2.80 -19.95
C GLY A 195 0.91 -1.77 -19.47
N GLU A 196 -0.35 -1.95 -19.83
CA GLU A 196 -1.47 -1.14 -19.35
C GLU A 196 -1.69 -1.39 -17.85
N ALA A 197 -1.74 -2.65 -17.42
CA ALA A 197 -1.89 -3.00 -16.01
C ALA A 197 -0.77 -2.40 -15.15
N ILE A 198 0.48 -2.47 -15.61
CA ILE A 198 1.63 -1.82 -14.94
C ILE A 198 1.42 -0.31 -14.82
N SER A 199 0.92 0.33 -15.89
CA SER A 199 0.68 1.77 -15.91
C SER A 199 -0.42 2.20 -14.95
N VAL A 200 -1.47 1.40 -14.78
CA VAL A 200 -2.56 1.66 -13.82
C VAL A 200 -2.10 1.38 -12.39
N HIS A 201 -1.49 0.22 -12.15
CA HIS A 201 -1.11 -0.20 -10.80
C HIS A 201 -0.05 0.71 -10.17
N VAL A 202 0.86 1.30 -10.95
CA VAL A 202 1.83 2.27 -10.39
C VAL A 202 1.13 3.53 -9.88
N ASP A 203 0.13 4.03 -10.62
CA ASP A 203 -0.62 5.24 -10.24
C ASP A 203 -1.53 4.96 -9.03
N ASP A 204 -2.23 3.82 -9.04
CA ASP A 204 -3.06 3.36 -7.92
C ASP A 204 -2.24 3.16 -6.64
N ALA A 205 -1.07 2.52 -6.74
CA ALA A 205 -0.21 2.28 -5.60
C ALA A 205 0.31 3.58 -4.99
N ILE A 206 0.69 4.56 -5.82
CA ILE A 206 1.09 5.89 -5.34
C ILE A 206 -0.05 6.54 -4.55
N ASP A 207 -1.26 6.56 -5.11
CA ASP A 207 -2.39 7.26 -4.48
C ASP A 207 -2.85 6.58 -3.18
N LEU A 208 -2.80 5.24 -3.12
CA LEU A 208 -3.07 4.49 -1.89
C LEU A 208 -2.04 4.79 -0.80
N TRP A 209 -0.74 4.87 -1.13
CA TRP A 209 0.27 5.26 -0.14
C TRP A 209 0.13 6.71 0.32
N ARG A 210 -0.38 7.60 -0.55
CA ARG A 210 -0.76 8.96 -0.13
C ARG A 210 -1.88 8.95 0.88
N LEU A 211 -2.93 8.14 0.69
CA LEU A 211 -4.00 7.99 1.69
C LEU A 211 -3.46 7.52 3.05
N VAL A 212 -2.50 6.60 3.05
CA VAL A 212 -1.81 6.17 4.28
C VAL A 212 -1.07 7.34 4.93
N ALA A 213 -0.24 8.06 4.16
CA ALA A 213 0.54 9.18 4.67
C ALA A 213 -0.35 10.31 5.21
N ASP A 214 -1.42 10.64 4.50
CA ASP A 214 -2.39 11.67 4.87
C ASP A 214 -3.12 11.29 6.17
N GLN A 215 -3.59 10.05 6.29
CA GLN A 215 -4.28 9.57 7.50
C GLN A 215 -3.38 9.64 8.75
N VAL A 216 -2.12 9.22 8.62
CA VAL A 216 -1.14 9.29 9.71
C VAL A 216 -0.86 10.75 10.08
N THR A 217 -0.67 11.61 9.07
CA THR A 217 -0.38 13.03 9.26
C THR A 217 -1.52 13.75 9.98
N GLU A 218 -2.76 13.53 9.55
CA GLU A 218 -3.95 14.10 10.19
C GLU A 218 -4.09 13.64 11.64
N TYR A 219 -3.86 12.36 11.91
CA TYR A 219 -3.87 11.84 13.27
C TYR A 219 -2.81 12.49 14.16
N MET A 220 -1.58 12.61 13.66
CA MET A 220 -0.48 13.19 14.42
C MET A 220 -0.69 14.68 14.70
N LYS A 221 -1.23 15.42 13.74
CA LYS A 221 -1.54 16.87 13.88
C LYS A 221 -2.66 17.13 14.89
N HIS A 222 -3.69 16.30 14.90
CA HIS A 222 -4.93 16.61 15.64
C HIS A 222 -5.09 15.84 16.96
N LYS A 223 -4.73 14.56 17.03
CA LYS A 223 -4.94 13.71 18.21
C LYS A 223 -3.67 13.54 19.04
N ALA A 224 -2.51 13.35 18.41
CA ALA A 224 -1.24 13.11 19.10
C ALA A 224 -0.46 14.41 19.43
N LYS A 225 -1.13 15.56 19.52
CA LYS A 225 -0.53 16.91 19.66
C LYS A 225 0.65 16.91 20.65
N GLY A 226 1.82 17.35 20.18
CA GLY A 226 3.05 17.48 20.99
C GLY A 226 3.95 16.24 21.04
N GLU A 227 3.53 15.12 20.45
CA GLU A 227 4.36 13.92 20.32
C GLU A 227 5.28 14.02 19.10
N PRO A 228 6.55 13.61 19.20
CA PRO A 228 7.47 13.65 18.08
C PRO A 228 7.06 12.61 17.03
N TYR A 229 6.93 13.06 15.78
CA TYR A 229 6.63 12.19 14.66
C TYR A 229 7.46 12.55 13.44
N ILE A 230 7.73 11.55 12.61
CA ILE A 230 8.46 11.72 11.36
C ILE A 230 7.44 12.08 10.28
N GLU A 231 7.47 13.33 9.83
CA GLU A 231 6.80 13.74 8.60
C GLU A 231 7.73 13.44 7.42
N TYR A 232 7.33 12.56 6.53
CA TYR A 232 8.11 12.24 5.35
C TYR A 232 7.85 13.27 4.25
N GLN A 233 8.88 14.02 3.88
CA GLN A 233 8.81 14.97 2.78
C GLN A 233 9.25 14.29 1.49
N LEU A 234 8.35 14.23 0.51
CA LEU A 234 8.68 13.71 -0.82
C LEU A 234 9.71 14.61 -1.51
N VAL A 235 10.68 14.00 -2.17
CA VAL A 235 11.57 14.74 -3.07
C VAL A 235 10.78 15.41 -4.22
N PRO A 236 11.21 16.58 -4.73
CA PRO A 236 10.45 17.31 -5.77
C PRO A 236 10.10 16.47 -7.01
N LYS A 237 11.01 15.60 -7.44
CA LYS A 237 10.76 14.68 -8.56
C LYS A 237 9.63 13.69 -8.28
N ALA A 238 9.51 13.21 -7.04
CA ALA A 238 8.42 12.30 -6.70
C ALA A 238 7.05 13.01 -6.75
N ILE A 239 7.03 14.33 -6.49
CA ILE A 239 5.83 15.17 -6.63
C ILE A 239 5.39 15.27 -8.09
N GLU A 240 6.34 15.38 -9.03
CA GLU A 240 6.05 15.42 -10.48
C GLU A 240 5.41 14.12 -10.97
N ALA A 241 5.74 12.98 -10.35
CA ALA A 241 5.23 11.67 -10.71
C ALA A 241 3.82 11.38 -10.17
N LEU A 242 3.31 12.22 -9.25
CA LEU A 242 2.01 11.97 -8.63
C LEU A 242 0.89 11.98 -9.68
N PRO A 243 -0.16 11.16 -9.49
CA PRO A 243 -1.39 11.28 -10.25
C PRO A 243 -1.92 12.72 -10.19
N LYS A 244 -2.29 13.27 -11.35
CA LYS A 244 -2.82 14.65 -11.45
C LYS A 244 -4.23 14.76 -10.88
N GLU A 245 -4.94 13.65 -10.84
CA GLU A 245 -6.29 13.52 -10.32
C GLU A 245 -6.27 12.58 -9.13
N GLU A 246 -7.19 12.81 -8.19
CA GLU A 246 -7.43 11.87 -7.08
C GLU A 246 -8.13 10.63 -7.62
N LEU A 247 -7.48 9.47 -7.51
CA LEU A 247 -7.98 8.22 -8.08
C LEU A 247 -9.02 7.55 -7.17
N PHE A 248 -8.92 7.79 -5.85
CA PHE A 248 -9.80 7.17 -4.86
C PHE A 248 -10.58 8.17 -4.00
N PRO A 249 -11.41 9.06 -4.60
CA PRO A 249 -12.13 10.10 -3.85
C PRO A 249 -13.07 9.54 -2.77
N ALA A 250 -13.70 8.38 -3.03
CA ALA A 250 -14.55 7.71 -2.06
C ALA A 250 -13.77 7.10 -0.87
N MET A 251 -12.50 6.73 -1.06
CA MET A 251 -11.63 6.28 0.04
C MET A 251 -11.05 7.46 0.79
N ARG A 252 -10.69 8.54 0.09
CA ARG A 252 -10.30 9.79 0.72
C ARG A 252 -11.38 10.34 1.65
N ALA A 253 -12.66 10.20 1.28
CA ALA A 253 -13.78 10.57 2.15
C ALA A 253 -13.89 9.69 3.43
N GLN A 254 -13.21 8.54 3.47
CA GLN A 254 -13.13 7.69 4.67
C GLN A 254 -11.95 8.08 5.58
N LEU A 255 -11.11 9.04 5.16
CA LEU A 255 -10.13 9.62 6.06
C LEU A 255 -10.85 10.29 7.22
N VAL A 256 -10.43 9.98 8.43
CA VAL A 256 -10.96 10.65 9.60
C VAL A 256 -10.29 12.02 9.70
N THR A 257 -11.03 13.07 9.34
CA THR A 257 -10.63 14.46 9.58
C THR A 257 -11.02 14.82 11.02
N PHE A 258 -10.04 14.84 11.92
CA PHE A 258 -10.26 15.06 13.36
C PHE A 258 -10.67 16.50 13.73
N ALA A 259 -11.02 17.32 12.74
CA ALA A 259 -11.40 18.73 12.88
C ALA A 259 -12.67 18.95 13.73
N ASP A 260 -13.55 17.96 13.84
CA ASP A 260 -14.80 18.07 14.59
C ASP A 260 -14.72 17.54 16.05
N CYS A 261 -13.58 17.00 16.47
CA CYS A 261 -13.41 16.54 17.85
C CYS A 261 -13.18 17.67 18.88
N ASP A 262 -12.85 18.89 18.45
CA ASP A 262 -12.65 20.04 19.34
C ASP A 262 -13.98 20.78 19.69
N LYS A 263 -15.14 20.23 19.28
CA LYS A 263 -16.48 20.79 19.55
C LYS A 263 -17.39 19.92 20.44
N ALA A 264 -16.89 18.83 21.00
CA ALA A 264 -17.64 17.95 21.91
C ALA A 264 -17.21 18.13 23.37
#